data_AF-A0A8S9U6W0-F1
#
_entry.id   AF-A0A8S9U6W0-F1
#
_cell.length_a   1.000
_cell.length_b   1.000
_cell.length_c   1.000
_cell.angle_alpha   90.00
_cell.angle_beta   90.00
_cell.angle_gamma   90.00
#
_symmetry.space_group_name_H-M   'P 1'
#
loop_
_entity.id
_entity.type
_entity.pdbx_description
1 polymer ?
#
loop_
_entity_poly.entity_id
_entity_poly.type
_entity_poly.pdbx_seq_one_letter_code
_entity_poly.pdbx_strand_id
1 'polypeptide(L)'
;MTTFLDVIRVISTITAVLVALSPASDFWRIYKTKTTGPSSILPVVMIFCNCYVWVLYAYLVDNILPLFVNCCFGMFTSVVFGAIYYRYSKDRTHIHNVCAITFAVLVIYTIYYILGTTGVTNQSDDAVEKVLGVLSDIVNLVLFASPLETMKQVIQTKDAATLPIIISAIFLLNTTVWTVFAIADDDMFVVVPNAIGVLICST
;
A
#
# COMPACT_ATOMS: atom_id res chain seq x y z
N MET A 1 28.23 -6.90 -3.99
CA MET A 1 27.02 -6.37 -3.33
C MET A 1 26.04 -5.75 -4.31
N THR A 2 26.48 -5.00 -5.33
CA THR A 2 25.59 -4.38 -6.34
C THR A 2 24.68 -5.36 -7.07
N THR A 3 25.21 -6.47 -7.60
CA THR A 3 24.40 -7.45 -8.36
C THR A 3 23.28 -8.10 -7.54
N PHE A 4 23.50 -8.35 -6.25
CA PHE A 4 22.47 -8.94 -5.37
C PHE A 4 21.33 -7.96 -5.13
N LEU A 5 21.65 -6.70 -4.82
CA LEU A 5 20.67 -5.62 -4.67
C LEU A 5 19.89 -5.40 -5.97
N ASP A 6 20.56 -5.40 -7.12
CA ASP A 6 19.90 -5.21 -8.42
C ASP A 6 18.90 -6.34 -8.72
N VAL A 7 19.28 -7.59 -8.44
CA VAL A 7 18.38 -8.75 -8.60
C VAL A 7 17.17 -8.62 -7.67
N ILE A 8 17.39 -8.29 -6.39
CA ILE A 8 16.29 -8.13 -5.44
C ILE A 8 15.37 -6.98 -5.84
N ARG A 9 15.92 -5.83 -6.27
CA ARG A 9 15.12 -4.70 -6.77
C ARG A 9 14.16 -5.12 -7.88
N VAL A 10 14.66 -5.88 -8.86
CA VAL A 10 13.83 -6.40 -9.96
C VAL A 10 12.74 -7.34 -9.44
N ILE A 11 13.07 -8.26 -8.53
CA ILE A 11 12.09 -9.20 -7.96
C ILE A 11 11.05 -8.45 -7.09
N SER A 12 11.46 -7.47 -6.28
CA SER A 12 10.56 -6.61 -5.49
C SER A 12 9.57 -5.89 -6.39
N THR A 13 10.04 -5.34 -7.51
CA THR A 13 9.18 -4.69 -8.52
C THR A 13 8.19 -5.66 -9.15
N ILE A 14 8.64 -6.82 -9.62
CA ILE A 14 7.75 -7.81 -10.25
C ILE A 14 6.68 -8.27 -9.26
N THR A 15 7.06 -8.62 -8.03
CA THR A 15 6.11 -9.09 -7.02
C THR A 15 5.13 -8.00 -6.61
N ALA A 16 5.57 -6.73 -6.48
CA ALA A 16 4.70 -5.61 -6.17
C ALA A 16 3.68 -5.34 -7.28
N VAL A 17 4.10 -5.44 -8.55
CA VAL A 17 3.19 -5.33 -9.70
C VAL A 17 2.12 -6.42 -9.68
N LEU A 18 2.49 -7.67 -9.36
CA LEU A 18 1.53 -8.77 -9.24
C LEU A 18 0.52 -8.51 -8.11
N VAL A 19 0.98 -8.01 -6.95
CA VAL A 19 0.11 -7.64 -5.84
C VAL A 19 -0.85 -6.49 -6.24
N ALA A 20 -0.35 -5.45 -6.91
CA ALA A 20 -1.16 -4.32 -7.37
C ALA A 20 -2.22 -4.74 -8.40
N LEU A 21 -1.96 -5.79 -9.18
CA LEU A 21 -2.90 -6.35 -10.14
C LEU A 21 -3.86 -7.39 -9.53
N SER A 22 -3.63 -7.85 -8.30
CA SER A 22 -4.48 -8.86 -7.65
C SER A 22 -5.98 -8.51 -7.58
N PRO A 23 -6.41 -7.23 -7.41
CA PRO A 23 -7.83 -6.88 -7.42
C PRO A 23 -8.45 -6.86 -8.82
N ALA A 24 -7.67 -7.03 -9.90
CA ALA A 24 -8.15 -6.86 -11.26
C ALA A 24 -9.31 -7.81 -11.60
N SER A 25 -9.33 -9.03 -11.06
CA SER A 25 -10.45 -9.96 -11.25
C SER A 25 -11.76 -9.44 -10.65
N ASP A 26 -11.69 -8.79 -9.50
CA ASP A 26 -12.86 -8.21 -8.82
C ASP A 26 -13.40 -7.00 -9.58
N PHE A 27 -12.51 -6.13 -10.06
CA PHE A 27 -12.91 -4.98 -10.87
C PHE A 27 -13.39 -5.39 -12.26
N TRP A 28 -12.84 -6.46 -12.84
CA TRP A 28 -13.36 -7.06 -14.06
C TRP A 28 -14.78 -7.58 -13.86
N ARG A 29 -15.06 -8.25 -12.73
CA ARG A 29 -16.41 -8.66 -12.36
C ARG A 29 -17.36 -7.45 -12.28
N ILE A 30 -16.99 -6.38 -11.56
CA ILE A 30 -17.81 -5.15 -11.47
C ILE A 30 -18.08 -4.58 -12.86
N TYR A 31 -17.06 -4.52 -13.72
CA TYR A 31 -17.21 -4.04 -15.09
C TYR A 31 -18.19 -4.90 -15.91
N LYS A 32 -18.18 -6.23 -15.74
CA LYS A 32 -19.07 -7.15 -16.46
C LYS A 32 -20.50 -7.15 -15.91
N THR A 33 -20.67 -7.16 -14.60
CA THR A 33 -21.99 -7.22 -13.94
C THR A 33 -22.66 -5.85 -13.83
N LYS A 34 -21.91 -4.76 -14.07
CA LYS A 34 -22.40 -3.38 -13.98
C LYS A 34 -22.95 -3.01 -12.59
N THR A 35 -22.49 -3.72 -11.56
CA THR A 35 -22.85 -3.50 -10.16
C THR A 35 -21.64 -3.73 -9.27
N THR A 36 -21.48 -2.91 -8.23
CA THR A 36 -20.42 -3.07 -7.22
C THR A 36 -20.68 -4.26 -6.29
N GLY A 37 -21.94 -4.71 -6.18
CA GLY A 37 -22.31 -5.79 -5.26
C GLY A 37 -21.92 -5.46 -3.81
N PRO A 38 -21.33 -6.40 -3.06
CA PRO A 38 -20.86 -6.17 -1.69
C PRO A 38 -19.46 -5.52 -1.62
N SER A 39 -18.80 -5.27 -2.75
CA SER A 39 -17.47 -4.66 -2.75
C SER A 39 -17.55 -3.23 -2.20
N SER A 40 -16.57 -2.85 -1.37
CA SER A 40 -16.41 -1.49 -0.85
C SER A 40 -15.37 -0.71 -1.65
N ILE A 41 -15.53 0.61 -1.74
CA ILE A 41 -14.52 1.52 -2.31
C ILE A 41 -13.34 1.75 -1.36
N LEU A 42 -13.54 1.52 -0.06
CA LEU A 42 -12.58 1.86 0.99
C LEU A 42 -11.19 1.24 0.75
N PRO A 43 -11.04 -0.06 0.40
CA PRO A 43 -9.72 -0.64 0.14
C PRO A 43 -8.96 0.08 -0.98
N VAL A 44 -9.64 0.47 -2.07
CA VAL A 44 -9.01 1.16 -3.21
C VAL A 44 -8.47 2.53 -2.79
N VAL A 45 -9.27 3.29 -2.03
CA VAL A 45 -8.87 4.63 -1.57
C VAL A 45 -7.75 4.53 -0.54
N MET A 46 -7.77 3.53 0.33
CA MET A 46 -6.72 3.29 1.31
C MET A 46 -5.40 2.87 0.65
N ILE A 47 -5.43 2.03 -0.39
CA ILE A 47 -4.24 1.69 -1.18
C ILE A 47 -3.67 2.94 -1.85
N PHE A 48 -4.51 3.78 -2.47
CA PHE A 48 -4.07 5.04 -3.04
C PHE A 48 -3.40 5.95 -2.00
N CYS A 49 -4.01 6.10 -0.83
CA CYS A 49 -3.48 6.90 0.28
C CYS A 49 -2.11 6.38 0.74
N ASN A 50 -1.99 5.07 0.94
CA ASN A 50 -0.74 4.41 1.29
C ASN A 50 0.34 4.63 0.23
N CYS A 51 0.04 4.36 -1.04
CA CYS A 51 1.02 4.58 -2.11
C CYS A 51 1.44 6.05 -2.23
N TYR A 52 0.53 7.00 -1.99
CA TYR A 52 0.84 8.44 -2.03
C TYR A 52 1.89 8.83 -0.98
N VAL A 53 1.70 8.42 0.28
CA VAL A 53 2.67 8.75 1.35
C VAL A 53 4.03 8.09 1.09
N TRP A 54 4.02 6.84 0.60
CA TRP A 54 5.25 6.14 0.23
C TRP A 54 5.97 6.74 -0.98
N VAL A 55 5.26 7.32 -1.96
CA VAL A 55 5.89 8.06 -3.07
C VAL A 55 6.69 9.25 -2.55
N LEU A 56 6.11 10.04 -1.63
CA LEU A 56 6.79 11.20 -1.06
C LEU A 56 7.98 10.80 -0.18
N TYR A 57 7.82 9.74 0.61
CA TYR A 57 8.92 9.17 1.39
C TYR A 57 10.04 8.64 0.48
N ALA A 58 9.71 7.85 -0.54
CA ALA A 58 10.70 7.30 -1.48
C ALA A 58 11.49 8.38 -2.23
N TYR A 59 10.82 9.49 -2.57
CA TYR A 59 11.49 10.64 -3.18
C TYR A 59 12.40 11.36 -2.18
N LEU A 60 12.06 11.37 -0.89
CA LEU A 60 12.91 11.98 0.16
C LEU A 60 14.20 11.18 0.39
N VAL A 61 14.12 9.85 0.39
CA VAL A 61 15.27 8.96 0.64
C VAL A 61 15.98 8.51 -0.64
N ASP A 62 15.70 9.15 -1.79
CA ASP A 62 16.25 8.81 -3.11
C ASP A 62 16.06 7.33 -3.54
N ASN A 63 15.03 6.64 -3.01
CA ASN A 63 14.70 5.25 -3.34
C ASN A 63 13.79 5.15 -4.57
N ILE A 64 14.35 5.45 -5.74
CA ILE A 64 13.60 5.48 -7.01
C ILE A 64 13.16 4.07 -7.43
N LEU A 65 14.07 3.10 -7.38
CA LEU A 65 13.79 1.69 -7.67
C LEU A 65 14.20 0.83 -6.47
N PRO A 66 13.26 0.08 -5.87
CA PRO A 66 11.94 -0.30 -6.38
C PRO A 66 10.78 0.55 -5.82
N LEU A 67 11.00 1.34 -4.76
CA LEU A 67 9.94 1.90 -3.94
C LEU A 67 9.07 2.92 -4.67
N PHE A 68 9.66 4.00 -5.17
CA PHE A 68 8.93 5.06 -5.86
C PHE A 68 8.11 4.51 -7.04
N VAL A 69 8.73 3.72 -7.92
CA VAL A 69 8.05 3.18 -9.12
C VAL A 69 6.88 2.26 -8.76
N ASN A 70 7.05 1.38 -7.76
CA ASN A 70 5.97 0.48 -7.34
C ASN A 70 4.80 1.25 -6.74
N CYS A 71 5.07 2.26 -5.91
CA CYS A 71 4.02 3.08 -5.33
C CYS A 71 3.31 3.95 -6.38
N CYS A 72 4.03 4.51 -7.37
CA CYS A 72 3.40 5.18 -8.50
C CYS A 72 2.49 4.24 -9.30
N PHE A 73 2.91 2.99 -9.54
CA PHE A 73 2.07 1.99 -10.19
C PHE A 73 0.85 1.61 -9.34
N GLY A 74 1.00 1.50 -8.02
CA GLY A 74 -0.09 1.29 -7.06
C GLY A 74 -1.11 2.43 -7.08
N MET A 75 -0.66 3.68 -7.16
CA MET A 75 -1.54 4.83 -7.32
C MET A 75 -2.30 4.78 -8.65
N PHE A 76 -1.61 4.49 -9.75
CA PHE A 76 -2.23 4.39 -11.08
C PHE A 76 -3.32 3.30 -11.12
N THR A 77 -3.00 2.09 -10.64
CA THR A 77 -3.97 0.99 -10.57
C THR A 77 -5.15 1.33 -9.67
N SER A 78 -4.93 1.98 -8.53
CA SER A 78 -6.00 2.46 -7.64
C SER A 78 -6.92 3.48 -8.30
N VAL A 79 -6.39 4.41 -9.10
CA VAL A 79 -7.22 5.37 -9.86
C VAL A 79 -8.07 4.64 -10.90
N VAL A 80 -7.50 3.68 -11.63
CA VAL A 80 -8.23 2.89 -12.63
C VAL A 80 -9.36 2.09 -11.97
N PHE A 81 -9.06 1.37 -10.90
CA PHE A 81 -10.05 0.58 -10.15
C PHE A 81 -11.11 1.47 -9.51
N GLY A 82 -10.71 2.61 -8.94
CA GLY A 82 -11.61 3.62 -8.37
C GLY A 82 -12.56 4.20 -9.43
N ALA A 83 -12.07 4.46 -10.64
CA ALA A 83 -12.91 4.94 -11.74
C ALA A 83 -13.94 3.89 -12.19
N ILE A 84 -13.55 2.61 -12.27
CA ILE A 84 -14.46 1.50 -12.57
C ILE A 84 -15.52 1.39 -11.47
N TYR A 85 -15.11 1.38 -10.20
CA TYR A 85 -16.03 1.32 -9.06
C TYR A 85 -17.01 2.50 -9.09
N TYR A 86 -16.48 3.71 -9.26
CA TYR A 86 -17.26 4.92 -9.35
C TYR A 86 -18.31 4.71 -10.43
N ARG A 87 -17.93 4.42 -11.68
CA ARG A 87 -18.85 4.28 -12.82
C ARG A 87 -20.08 3.41 -12.57
N TYR A 88 -19.95 2.34 -11.79
CA TYR A 88 -21.02 1.37 -11.53
C TYR A 88 -21.61 1.43 -10.11
N SER A 89 -21.12 2.32 -9.24
CA SER A 89 -21.69 2.54 -7.92
C SER A 89 -22.97 3.37 -7.98
N LYS A 90 -23.93 3.03 -7.11
CA LYS A 90 -25.13 3.83 -6.84
C LYS A 90 -24.91 4.83 -5.71
N ASP A 91 -24.06 4.51 -4.74
CA ASP A 91 -23.76 5.37 -3.59
C ASP A 91 -22.57 6.28 -3.88
N ARG A 92 -22.86 7.40 -4.55
CA ARG A 92 -21.84 8.41 -4.90
C ARG A 92 -21.46 9.29 -3.72
N THR A 93 -22.41 9.52 -2.81
CA THR A 93 -22.20 10.34 -1.61
C THR A 93 -21.17 9.68 -0.72
N HIS A 94 -21.27 8.37 -0.47
CA HIS A 94 -20.26 7.65 0.29
C HIS A 94 -18.87 7.73 -0.35
N ILE A 95 -18.77 7.55 -1.68
CA ILE A 95 -17.48 7.66 -2.40
C ILE A 95 -16.89 9.05 -2.24
N HIS A 96 -17.68 10.11 -2.47
CA HIS A 96 -17.19 11.48 -2.35
C HIS A 96 -16.76 11.81 -0.91
N ASN A 97 -17.49 11.33 0.10
CA ASN A 97 -17.14 11.53 1.49
C ASN A 97 -15.80 10.86 1.84
N VAL A 98 -15.62 9.59 1.44
CA VAL A 98 -14.36 8.86 1.67
C VAL A 98 -13.20 9.55 0.93
N CYS A 99 -13.37 9.90 -0.35
CA CYS A 99 -12.36 10.61 -1.11
C CYS A 99 -12.03 12.00 -0.53
N ALA A 100 -13.02 12.74 -0.01
CA ALA A 100 -12.80 14.05 0.59
C ALA A 100 -12.02 13.97 1.89
N ILE A 101 -12.32 12.99 2.75
CA ILE A 101 -11.56 12.72 3.98
C ILE A 101 -10.12 12.34 3.62
N THR A 102 -9.93 11.42 2.67
CA THR A 102 -8.59 11.03 2.22
C THR A 102 -7.84 12.21 1.64
N PHE A 103 -8.47 13.02 0.80
CA PHE A 103 -7.85 14.23 0.24
C PHE A 103 -7.40 15.20 1.34
N ALA A 104 -8.22 15.43 2.36
CA ALA A 104 -7.85 16.29 3.49
C ALA A 104 -6.62 15.74 4.24
N VAL A 105 -6.57 14.42 4.49
CA VAL A 105 -5.41 13.76 5.12
C VAL A 105 -4.16 13.91 4.27
N LEU A 106 -4.26 13.70 2.94
CA LEU A 106 -3.13 13.84 2.02
C LEU A 106 -2.64 15.28 1.93
N VAL A 107 -3.54 16.27 1.96
CA VAL A 107 -3.16 17.68 2.00
C VAL A 107 -2.38 18.01 3.27
N ILE A 108 -2.85 17.54 4.44
CA ILE A 108 -2.15 17.75 5.71
C ILE A 108 -0.75 17.12 5.67
N TYR A 109 -0.66 15.87 5.20
CA TYR A 109 0.62 15.18 5.04
C TYR A 109 1.57 15.94 4.09
N THR A 110 1.06 16.40 2.95
CA THR A 110 1.84 17.14 1.94
C THR A 110 2.31 18.49 2.46
N ILE A 111 1.48 19.19 3.23
CA ILE A 111 1.89 20.43 3.89
C ILE A 111 3.06 20.16 4.84
N TYR A 112 2.95 19.14 5.69
CA TYR A 112 4.05 18.78 6.59
C TYR A 112 5.32 18.39 5.81
N TYR A 113 5.18 17.59 4.74
CA TYR A 113 6.29 17.21 3.85
C TYR A 113 7.01 18.45 3.30
N ILE A 114 6.27 19.41 2.74
CA ILE A 114 6.85 20.64 2.18
C ILE A 114 7.51 21.49 3.28
N LEU A 115 6.84 21.71 4.40
CA LEU A 115 7.38 22.53 5.50
C LEU A 115 8.61 21.88 6.15
N GLY A 116 8.63 20.55 6.23
CA GLY A 116 9.76 19.76 6.72
C GLY A 116 10.97 19.90 5.80
N THR A 117 10.80 19.57 4.52
CA THR A 117 11.89 19.54 3.53
C THR A 117 12.41 20.92 3.11
N THR A 118 11.64 21.99 3.30
CA THR A 118 12.09 23.37 3.05
C THR A 118 12.76 24.02 4.26
N GLY A 119 12.92 23.30 5.37
CA GLY A 119 13.58 23.80 6.59
C GLY A 119 12.73 24.74 7.45
N VAL A 120 11.47 25.01 7.06
CA VAL A 120 10.56 25.92 7.81
C VAL A 120 10.26 25.42 9.21
N THR A 121 10.27 24.09 9.42
CA THR A 121 10.02 23.48 10.73
C THR A 121 11.19 23.55 11.71
N ASN A 122 12.38 24.03 11.29
CA ASN A 122 13.63 23.98 12.06
C ASN A 122 14.05 22.57 12.53
N GLN A 123 13.52 21.52 11.89
CA GLN A 123 13.96 20.14 12.09
C GLN A 123 15.18 19.85 11.21
N SER A 124 16.06 18.95 11.64
CA SER A 124 17.10 18.39 10.76
C SER A 124 16.47 17.47 9.70
N ASP A 125 17.15 17.28 8.57
CA ASP A 125 16.69 16.42 7.48
C ASP A 125 16.37 14.99 7.98
N ASP A 126 17.26 14.41 8.79
CA ASP A 126 17.06 13.11 9.45
C ASP A 126 15.82 13.06 10.36
N ALA A 127 15.46 14.16 11.02
CA ALA A 127 14.27 14.21 11.86
C ALA A 127 12.99 14.25 11.00
N VAL A 128 13.02 15.01 9.90
CA VAL A 128 11.91 15.08 8.93
C VAL A 128 11.67 13.72 8.28
N GLU A 129 12.76 13.05 7.86
CA GLU A 129 12.71 11.69 7.30
C GLU A 129 12.07 10.70 8.28
N LYS A 130 12.53 10.69 9.54
CA LYS A 130 11.96 9.81 10.57
C LYS A 130 10.48 10.04 10.80
N VAL A 131 10.04 11.30 10.90
CA VAL A 131 8.61 11.59 11.11
C VAL A 131 7.78 11.12 9.91
N LEU A 132 8.23 11.40 8.68
CA LEU A 132 7.52 10.96 7.47
C LEU A 132 7.51 9.44 7.33
N GLY A 133 8.60 8.75 7.69
CA GLY A 133 8.67 7.30 7.75
C GLY A 133 7.64 6.71 8.72
N VAL A 134 7.63 7.18 9.97
CA VAL A 134 6.65 6.76 11.00
C VAL A 134 5.21 7.01 10.54
N LEU A 135 4.92 8.17 9.95
CA LEU A 135 3.58 8.47 9.44
C LEU A 135 3.18 7.51 8.30
N SER A 136 4.11 7.17 7.41
CA SER A 136 3.88 6.23 6.30
C SER A 136 3.60 4.82 6.83
N ASP A 137 4.33 4.39 7.88
CA ASP A 137 4.10 3.13 8.57
C ASP A 137 2.74 3.07 9.26
N ILE A 138 2.33 4.15 9.94
CA ILE A 138 1.00 4.22 10.57
C ILE A 138 -0.09 4.05 9.50
N VAL A 139 0.03 4.73 8.36
CA VAL A 139 -0.93 4.58 7.24
C VAL A 139 -0.92 3.15 6.70
N ASN A 140 0.26 2.52 6.61
CA ASN A 140 0.42 1.13 6.18
C ASN A 140 -0.27 0.15 7.16
N LEU A 141 -0.07 0.32 8.47
CA LEU A 141 -0.72 -0.49 9.50
C LEU A 141 -2.25 -0.35 9.48
N VAL A 142 -2.77 0.86 9.28
CA VAL A 142 -4.21 1.09 9.15
C VAL A 142 -4.76 0.39 7.90
N LEU A 143 -4.04 0.40 6.78
CA LEU A 143 -4.41 -0.36 5.58
C LEU A 143 -4.50 -1.87 5.87
N PHE A 144 -3.57 -2.41 6.67
CA PHE A 144 -3.56 -3.82 7.06
C PHE A 144 -4.59 -4.21 8.14
N ALA A 145 -5.30 -3.25 8.75
CA ALA A 145 -6.29 -3.57 9.78
C ALA A 145 -7.41 -4.50 9.29
N SER A 146 -7.90 -4.32 8.06
CA SER A 146 -8.96 -5.14 7.48
C SER A 146 -8.54 -6.59 7.17
N PRO A 147 -7.40 -6.86 6.48
CA PRO A 147 -6.92 -8.22 6.32
C PRO A 147 -6.53 -8.88 7.65
N LEU A 148 -6.00 -8.13 8.62
CA LEU A 148 -5.74 -8.62 9.98
C LEU A 148 -7.01 -9.09 10.69
N GLU A 149 -8.10 -8.34 10.58
CA GLU A 149 -9.40 -8.75 11.13
C GLU A 149 -9.91 -10.03 10.46
N THR A 150 -9.79 -10.13 9.14
CA THR A 150 -10.19 -11.31 8.37
C THR A 150 -9.38 -12.54 8.79
N MET A 151 -8.05 -12.39 8.94
CA MET A 151 -7.17 -13.47 9.41
C MET A 151 -7.53 -13.92 10.82
N LYS A 152 -7.81 -12.98 11.73
CA LYS A 152 -8.30 -13.30 13.07
C LYS A 152 -9.58 -14.15 13.03
N GLN A 153 -10.51 -13.82 12.12
CA GLN A 153 -11.73 -14.61 11.93
C GLN A 153 -11.43 -16.01 11.39
N VAL A 154 -10.54 -16.16 10.41
CA VAL A 154 -10.13 -17.46 9.88
C VAL A 154 -9.53 -18.35 10.98
N ILE A 155 -8.64 -17.80 11.81
CA ILE A 155 -8.04 -18.54 12.93
C ILE A 155 -9.10 -18.96 13.95
N GLN A 156 -10.07 -18.09 14.25
CA GLN A 156 -11.14 -18.37 15.20
C GLN A 156 -12.15 -19.40 14.67
N THR A 157 -12.49 -19.31 13.39
CA THR A 157 -13.48 -20.17 12.74
C THR A 157 -12.88 -21.48 12.21
N LYS A 158 -11.55 -21.55 12.08
CA LYS A 158 -10.79 -22.64 11.44
C LYS A 158 -11.26 -22.93 10.02
N ASP A 159 -11.79 -21.92 9.33
CA ASP A 159 -12.27 -22.02 7.96
C ASP A 159 -11.49 -21.06 7.07
N ALA A 160 -10.64 -21.62 6.20
CA ALA A 160 -9.85 -20.88 5.24
C ALA A 160 -10.53 -20.76 3.85
N ALA A 161 -11.81 -21.12 3.73
CA ALA A 161 -12.54 -21.04 2.45
C ALA A 161 -12.58 -19.61 1.88
N THR A 162 -12.34 -18.59 2.70
CA THR A 162 -12.28 -17.17 2.32
C THR A 162 -10.92 -16.71 1.80
N LEU A 163 -9.84 -17.50 1.92
CA LEU A 163 -8.49 -17.11 1.48
C LEU A 163 -8.09 -17.83 0.19
N PRO A 164 -7.97 -17.12 -0.94
CA PRO A 164 -7.41 -17.70 -2.16
C PRO A 164 -5.92 -18.00 -1.93
N ILE A 165 -5.57 -19.27 -1.76
CA ILE A 165 -4.19 -19.75 -1.46
C ILE A 165 -3.13 -19.09 -2.37
N ILE A 166 -3.46 -18.90 -3.65
CA ILE A 166 -2.56 -18.28 -4.64
C ILE A 166 -2.28 -16.81 -4.30
N ILE A 167 -3.29 -16.03 -3.89
CA ILE A 167 -3.13 -14.61 -3.55
C ILE A 167 -2.32 -14.48 -2.26
N SER A 168 -2.58 -15.34 -1.27
CA SER A 168 -1.79 -15.39 -0.03
C SER A 168 -0.32 -15.72 -0.31
N ALA A 169 -0.04 -16.67 -1.21
CA ALA A 169 1.32 -17.02 -1.60
C ALA A 169 2.05 -15.86 -2.32
N ILE A 170 1.36 -15.14 -3.21
CA ILE A 170 1.91 -13.94 -3.88
C ILE A 170 2.23 -12.86 -2.85
N PHE A 171 1.33 -12.62 -1.89
CA PHE A 171 1.55 -11.66 -0.81
C PHE A 171 2.72 -12.04 0.10
N LEU A 172 2.82 -13.31 0.52
CA LEU A 172 3.92 -13.81 1.34
C LEU A 172 5.27 -13.65 0.63
N LEU A 173 5.33 -14.00 -0.66
CA LEU A 173 6.54 -13.82 -1.45
C LEU A 173 6.92 -12.34 -1.54
N ASN A 174 5.94 -11.47 -1.80
CA ASN A 174 6.15 -10.04 -1.88
C ASN A 174 6.71 -9.48 -0.56
N THR A 175 6.02 -9.68 0.56
CA THR A 175 6.45 -9.16 1.87
C THR A 175 7.81 -9.71 2.29
N THR A 176 8.11 -10.97 1.97
CA THR A 176 9.44 -11.56 2.21
C THR A 176 10.53 -10.86 1.41
N VAL A 177 10.32 -10.69 0.09
CA VAL A 177 11.29 -10.03 -0.80
C VAL A 177 11.52 -8.58 -0.38
N TRP A 178 10.46 -7.85 -0.02
CA TRP A 178 10.56 -6.47 0.45
C TRP A 178 11.26 -6.36 1.81
N THR A 179 11.05 -7.30 2.72
CA THR A 179 11.78 -7.35 3.99
C THR A 179 13.28 -7.52 3.74
N VAL A 180 13.67 -8.46 2.86
CA VAL A 180 15.09 -8.68 2.51
C VAL A 180 15.69 -7.46 1.81
N PHE A 181 14.94 -6.83 0.89
CA PHE A 181 15.35 -5.59 0.22
C PHE A 181 15.64 -4.49 1.24
N ALA A 182 14.69 -4.22 2.14
CA ALA A 182 14.79 -3.12 3.09
C ALA A 182 15.89 -3.34 4.14
N ILE A 183 16.13 -4.58 4.58
CA ILE A 183 17.29 -4.91 5.42
C ILE A 183 18.59 -4.59 4.69
N ALA A 184 18.65 -4.87 3.38
CA ALA A 184 19.85 -4.63 2.58
C ALA A 184 20.05 -3.14 2.22
N ASP A 185 18.99 -2.34 2.24
CA ASP A 185 18.96 -0.89 2.01
C ASP A 185 19.06 -0.08 3.32
N ASP A 186 19.13 -0.75 4.48
CA ASP A 186 19.11 -0.17 5.84
C ASP A 186 17.87 0.70 6.15
N ASP A 187 16.74 0.41 5.50
CA ASP A 187 15.48 1.14 5.65
C ASP A 187 14.54 0.42 6.63
N MET A 188 14.63 0.77 7.90
CA MET A 188 13.80 0.15 8.94
C MET A 188 12.31 0.44 8.80
N PHE A 189 11.93 1.56 8.17
CA PHE A 189 10.53 1.90 7.93
C PHE A 189 9.92 0.96 6.89
N VAL A 190 10.67 0.52 5.88
CA VAL A 190 10.16 -0.51 4.96
C VAL A 190 10.23 -1.91 5.57
N VAL A 191 11.21 -2.20 6.45
CA VAL A 191 11.33 -3.52 7.11
C VAL A 191 10.12 -3.84 7.99
N VAL A 192 9.73 -2.93 8.89
CA VAL A 192 8.70 -3.18 9.91
C VAL A 192 7.35 -3.66 9.33
N PRO A 193 6.69 -2.94 8.41
CA PRO A 193 5.40 -3.35 7.86
C PRO A 193 5.49 -4.64 7.05
N ASN A 194 6.60 -4.86 6.32
CA ASN A 194 6.79 -6.07 5.53
C ASN A 194 7.05 -7.30 6.40
N ALA A 195 7.82 -7.17 7.48
CA ALA A 195 8.03 -8.25 8.44
C ALA A 195 6.72 -8.65 9.15
N ILE A 196 5.90 -7.67 9.51
CA ILE A 196 4.53 -7.93 10.02
C ILE A 196 3.72 -8.69 8.96
N GLY A 197 3.78 -8.29 7.69
CA GLY A 197 3.15 -8.99 6.58
C GLY A 197 3.60 -10.46 6.43
N VAL A 198 4.90 -10.74 6.58
CA VAL A 198 5.42 -12.11 6.56
C VAL A 198 4.81 -12.94 7.69
N LEU A 199 4.80 -12.40 8.92
CA LEU A 199 4.23 -13.09 10.07
C LEU A 199 2.75 -13.43 9.84
N ILE A 200 1.96 -12.47 9.36
CA ILE A 200 0.54 -12.67 9.08
C ILE A 200 0.32 -13.75 8.01
N CYS A 201 1.10 -13.74 6.94
CA CYS A 201 0.91 -14.68 5.83
C CYS A 201 1.48 -16.09 6.09
N SER A 202 2.25 -16.28 7.17
CA SER A 202 2.89 -17.55 7.52
C SER A 202 2.12 -18.40 8.54
N THR A 203 1.08 -17.84 9.15
CA THR A 203 0.18 -18.50 10.14
C THR A 203 -1.10 -18.98 9.52
#